data_AF-A0A4V1Y429-F1
#
_entry.id   AF-A0A4V1Y429-F1
#
_cell.length_a   1.000
_cell.length_b   1.000
_cell.length_c   1.000
_cell.angle_alpha   90.00
_cell.angle_beta   90.00
_cell.angle_gamma   90.00
#
_symmetry.space_group_name_H-M   'P 1'
#
loop_
_entity.id
_entity.type
_entity.pdbx_description
1 polymer ?
#
loop_
_entity_poly.entity_id
_entity_poly.type
_entity_poly.pdbx_seq_one_letter_code
_entity_poly.pdbx_strand_id
1 'polypeptide(L)'
;MAEPVEWRETDGKVRVRSPYSAEFVRLAKQSGGKWDAAGRAWVWDSVNADLAKRAVLDCYGIDVDDGIALHLVTVEVDAGALPEDDGRLLLDGVTLARRYGRDDPVRLASNVVVIEGAFPSYGGSRAHPAVCAGEGTWLRVRDVLPSQLACLRDHYSADDWRLVTPESERVAALRRERAELVARLEKIDAELTELGAEVS
;
A
#
# COMPACT_ATOMS: atom_id res chain seq x y z
N MET A 1 4.87 4.85 -12.76
CA MET A 1 4.89 5.95 -11.78
C MET A 1 3.49 6.51 -11.72
N ALA A 2 2.85 6.53 -10.55
CA ALA A 2 1.56 7.20 -10.38
C ALA A 2 1.77 8.71 -10.57
N GLU A 3 0.89 9.37 -11.34
CA GLU A 3 0.95 10.83 -11.49
C GLU A 3 0.63 11.47 -10.13
N PRO A 4 1.45 12.42 -9.63
CA PRO A 4 1.19 13.07 -8.35
C PRO A 4 -0.13 13.85 -8.39
N VAL A 5 -0.75 14.07 -7.24
CA VAL A 5 -1.91 14.96 -7.18
C VAL A 5 -1.45 16.40 -7.38
N GLU A 6 -1.97 17.07 -8.40
CA GLU A 6 -1.68 18.48 -8.68
C GLU A 6 -2.95 19.31 -8.47
N TRP A 7 -2.85 20.39 -7.69
CA TRP A 7 -3.90 21.37 -7.49
C TRP A 7 -3.57 22.67 -8.24
N ARG A 8 -4.53 23.20 -8.99
CA ARG A 8 -4.43 24.53 -9.61
C ARG A 8 -5.73 25.30 -9.54
N GLU A 9 -5.65 26.54 -9.09
CA GLU A 9 -6.74 27.52 -9.18
C GLU A 9 -6.45 28.51 -10.30
N THR A 10 -7.39 28.66 -11.24
CA THR A 10 -7.27 29.62 -12.35
C THR A 10 -8.65 29.99 -12.88
N ASP A 11 -8.88 31.29 -13.09
CA ASP A 11 -10.10 31.84 -13.70
C ASP A 11 -11.41 31.36 -13.07
N GLY A 12 -11.49 31.44 -11.73
CA GLY A 12 -12.69 31.01 -11.00
C GLY A 12 -12.95 29.50 -11.05
N LYS A 13 -11.93 28.70 -11.38
CA LYS A 13 -12.01 27.24 -11.42
C LYS A 13 -10.86 26.60 -10.67
N VAL A 14 -11.18 25.49 -10.03
CA VAL A 14 -10.22 24.57 -9.44
C VAL A 14 -10.01 23.40 -10.39
N ARG A 15 -8.76 22.99 -10.57
CA ARG A 15 -8.38 21.81 -11.36
C ARG A 15 -7.53 20.89 -10.49
N VAL A 16 -7.91 19.61 -10.47
CA VAL A 16 -7.19 18.55 -9.77
C VAL A 16 -6.80 17.46 -10.75
N ARG A 17 -5.49 17.22 -10.89
CA ARG A 17 -4.98 15.99 -11.51
C ARG A 17 -4.64 15.01 -10.41
N SER A 18 -4.93 13.73 -10.61
CA SER A 18 -4.67 12.71 -9.60
C SER A 18 -4.63 11.31 -10.21
N PRO A 19 -4.03 10.32 -9.52
CA PRO A 19 -4.20 8.92 -9.86
C PRO A 19 -5.68 8.53 -9.84
N TYR A 20 -6.05 7.56 -10.67
CA TYR A 20 -7.41 7.03 -10.65
C TYR A 20 -7.73 6.43 -9.27
N SER A 21 -8.78 6.93 -8.64
CA SER A 21 -9.42 6.36 -7.44
C SER A 21 -10.93 6.36 -7.70
N ALA A 22 -11.57 5.21 -7.55
CA ALA A 22 -13.01 5.07 -7.77
C ALA A 22 -13.79 5.98 -6.80
N GLU A 23 -13.33 6.06 -5.55
CA GLU A 23 -13.89 6.95 -4.52
C GLU A 23 -13.70 8.42 -4.89
N PHE A 24 -12.53 8.81 -5.39
CA PHE A 24 -12.31 10.20 -5.82
C PHE A 24 -13.24 10.58 -6.98
N VAL A 25 -13.40 9.70 -7.97
CA VAL A 25 -14.34 9.92 -9.09
C VAL A 25 -15.77 10.06 -8.57
N ARG A 26 -16.17 9.25 -7.59
CA ARG A 26 -17.49 9.31 -6.96
C ARG A 26 -17.70 10.64 -6.24
N LEU A 27 -16.76 11.04 -5.38
CA LEU A 27 -16.82 12.31 -4.64
C LEU A 27 -16.75 13.52 -5.58
N ALA A 28 -15.94 13.46 -6.63
CA ALA A 28 -15.82 14.54 -7.61
C ALA A 28 -17.15 14.79 -8.33
N LYS A 29 -17.83 13.73 -8.78
CA LYS A 29 -19.16 13.86 -9.38
C LYS A 29 -20.21 14.41 -8.41
N GLN A 30 -20.21 13.95 -7.15
CA GLN A 30 -21.16 14.39 -6.12
C GLN A 30 -20.96 15.86 -5.72
N SER A 31 -19.72 16.36 -5.77
CA SER A 31 -19.36 17.75 -5.43
C SER A 31 -19.44 18.72 -6.61
N GLY A 32 -20.00 18.30 -7.76
CA GLY A 32 -20.17 19.15 -8.95
C GLY A 32 -18.93 19.26 -9.84
N GLY A 33 -17.92 18.41 -9.61
CA GLY A 33 -16.72 18.30 -10.45
C GLY A 33 -17.04 17.71 -11.83
N LYS A 34 -16.35 18.20 -12.85
CA LYS A 34 -16.46 17.74 -14.24
C LYS A 34 -15.11 17.25 -14.73
N TRP A 35 -15.09 16.10 -15.38
CA TRP A 35 -13.89 15.60 -16.02
C TRP A 35 -13.56 16.43 -17.27
N ASP A 36 -12.37 17.03 -17.30
CA ASP A 36 -11.78 17.65 -18.48
C ASP A 36 -10.78 16.66 -19.11
N ALA A 37 -11.19 16.05 -20.22
CA ALA A 37 -10.37 15.07 -20.93
C ALA A 37 -9.11 15.68 -21.57
N ALA A 38 -9.15 16.95 -22.00
CA ALA A 38 -8.00 17.63 -22.60
C ALA A 38 -6.96 17.97 -21.53
N GLY A 39 -7.43 18.45 -20.37
CA GLY A 39 -6.59 18.72 -19.21
C GLY A 39 -6.21 17.49 -18.39
N ARG A 40 -6.84 16.33 -18.64
CA ARG A 40 -6.76 15.12 -17.80
C ARG A 40 -6.97 15.42 -16.31
N ALA A 41 -7.94 16.27 -16.01
CA ALA A 41 -8.15 16.81 -14.67
C ALA A 41 -9.64 16.85 -14.33
N TRP A 42 -9.96 16.72 -13.05
CA TRP A 42 -11.26 17.08 -12.54
C TRP A 42 -11.33 18.59 -12.30
N VAL A 43 -12.43 19.21 -12.71
CA VAL A 43 -12.61 20.67 -12.68
C VAL A 43 -13.85 21.04 -11.90
N TRP A 44 -13.69 21.92 -10.92
CA TRP A 44 -14.77 22.51 -10.16
C TRP A 44 -14.85 24.01 -10.42
N ASP A 45 -16.03 24.58 -10.21
CA ASP A 45 -16.15 26.02 -10.01
C ASP A 45 -15.51 26.39 -8.65
N SER A 46 -14.86 27.55 -8.57
CA SER A 46 -14.23 28.05 -7.34
C SER A 46 -15.18 28.11 -6.14
N VAL A 47 -16.49 28.28 -6.36
CA VAL A 47 -17.50 28.24 -5.27
C VAL A 47 -17.54 26.89 -4.56
N ASN A 48 -17.10 25.81 -5.24
CA ASN A 48 -17.03 24.46 -4.71
C ASN A 48 -15.60 24.03 -4.37
N ALA A 49 -14.65 24.97 -4.26
CA ALA A 49 -13.25 24.66 -3.98
C ALA A 49 -13.08 23.83 -2.70
N ASP A 50 -13.79 24.17 -1.63
CA ASP A 50 -13.71 23.44 -0.36
C ASP A 50 -14.16 21.97 -0.48
N LEU A 51 -15.12 21.68 -1.36
CA LEU A 51 -15.56 20.32 -1.63
C LEU A 51 -14.51 19.53 -2.42
N ALA A 52 -13.84 20.19 -3.37
CA ALA A 52 -12.72 19.60 -4.09
C ALA A 52 -11.54 19.32 -3.16
N LYS A 53 -11.21 20.24 -2.24
CA LYS A 53 -10.20 20.03 -1.20
C LYS A 53 -10.54 18.84 -0.30
N ARG A 54 -11.79 18.74 0.16
CA ARG A 54 -12.26 17.58 0.93
C ARG A 54 -12.14 16.27 0.16
N ALA A 55 -12.55 16.23 -1.10
CA ALA A 55 -12.40 15.03 -1.91
C ALA A 55 -10.93 14.61 -2.06
N VAL A 56 -10.02 15.59 -2.19
CA VAL A 56 -8.58 15.35 -2.25
C VAL A 56 -8.03 14.85 -0.91
N LEU A 57 -8.44 15.47 0.20
CA LEU A 57 -8.06 15.06 1.55
C LEU A 57 -8.59 13.66 1.88
N ASP A 58 -9.87 13.38 1.61
CA ASP A 58 -10.48 12.10 1.96
C ASP A 58 -9.90 10.94 1.12
N CYS A 59 -9.62 11.17 -0.16
CA CYS A 59 -9.13 10.11 -1.05
C CYS A 59 -7.61 9.97 -1.07
N TYR A 60 -6.88 11.07 -0.89
CA TYR A 60 -5.43 11.10 -1.04
C TYR A 60 -4.70 11.58 0.22
N GLY A 61 -5.43 11.97 1.29
CA GLY A 61 -4.88 12.54 2.54
C GLY A 61 -3.96 13.72 2.31
N ILE A 62 -4.22 14.47 1.23
CA ILE A 62 -3.49 15.69 0.94
C ILE A 62 -4.35 16.84 1.43
N ASP A 63 -3.85 17.53 2.43
CA ASP A 63 -4.33 18.88 2.70
C ASP A 63 -3.72 19.82 1.66
N VAL A 64 -4.59 20.38 0.83
CA VAL A 64 -4.23 21.28 -0.27
C VAL A 64 -3.71 22.62 0.27
N ASP A 65 -4.22 23.06 1.42
CA ASP A 65 -3.88 24.35 2.03
C ASP A 65 -2.57 24.30 2.81
N ASP A 66 -2.19 23.12 3.31
CA ASP A 66 -0.94 22.90 4.06
C ASP A 66 0.30 22.70 3.17
N GLY A 67 0.17 22.88 1.85
CA GLY A 67 1.32 22.93 0.94
C GLY A 67 2.07 21.59 0.84
N ILE A 68 1.47 20.62 0.16
CA ILE A 68 2.10 19.37 -0.31
C ILE A 68 2.77 18.55 0.80
N ALA A 69 1.96 17.78 1.53
CA ALA A 69 2.37 16.45 1.92
C ALA A 69 1.38 15.45 1.33
N LEU A 70 1.79 14.80 0.23
CA LEU A 70 1.29 13.49 -0.11
C LEU A 70 1.55 12.60 1.13
N HIS A 71 0.55 12.43 1.99
CA HIS A 71 0.60 11.48 3.12
C HIS A 71 0.47 10.05 2.59
N LEU A 72 1.41 9.72 1.72
CA LEU A 72 1.66 8.38 1.27
C LEU A 72 2.22 7.61 2.45
N VAL A 73 1.55 6.51 2.77
CA VAL A 73 2.00 5.63 3.84
C VAL A 73 2.63 4.39 3.26
N THR A 74 3.38 3.69 4.09
CA THR A 74 3.81 2.33 3.79
C THR A 74 2.94 1.39 4.60
N VAL A 75 2.41 0.35 3.96
CA VAL A 75 1.66 -0.70 4.63
C VAL A 75 2.32 -2.03 4.35
N GLU A 76 2.11 -2.98 5.26
CA GLU A 76 2.38 -4.38 5.04
C GLU A 76 1.05 -5.12 5.03
N VAL A 77 0.84 -5.97 4.05
CA VAL A 77 -0.44 -6.66 3.82
C VAL A 77 -0.19 -8.10 3.39
N ASP A 78 -1.00 -9.03 3.91
CA ASP A 78 -1.02 -10.41 3.44
C ASP A 78 -1.67 -10.45 2.05
N ALA A 79 -0.89 -10.91 1.08
CA ALA A 79 -1.34 -11.06 -0.28
C ALA A 79 -2.49 -12.08 -0.41
N GLY A 80 -2.59 -13.06 0.49
CA GLY A 80 -3.67 -14.04 0.51
C GLY A 80 -5.03 -13.44 0.84
N ALA A 81 -5.08 -12.32 1.55
CA ALA A 81 -6.31 -11.63 1.92
C ALA A 81 -6.85 -10.73 0.79
N LEU A 82 -5.98 -10.33 -0.14
CA LEU A 82 -6.33 -9.38 -1.20
C LEU A 82 -7.09 -10.04 -2.36
N PRO A 83 -8.02 -9.31 -3.00
CA PRO A 83 -8.75 -9.83 -4.14
C PRO A 83 -7.84 -10.03 -5.35
N GLU A 84 -8.09 -11.13 -6.07
CA GLU A 84 -7.48 -11.41 -7.37
C GLU A 84 -8.52 -11.25 -8.49
N ASP A 85 -8.14 -10.55 -9.55
CA ASP A 85 -8.94 -10.42 -10.77
C ASP A 85 -8.04 -10.49 -12.01
N ASP A 86 -8.39 -11.35 -12.97
CA ASP A 86 -7.65 -11.52 -14.24
C ASP A 86 -6.12 -11.63 -14.06
N GLY A 87 -5.68 -12.46 -13.11
CA GLY A 87 -4.27 -12.66 -12.79
C GLY A 87 -3.60 -11.47 -12.10
N ARG A 88 -4.36 -10.53 -11.54
CA ARG A 88 -3.86 -9.35 -10.84
C ARG A 88 -4.30 -9.41 -9.39
N LEU A 89 -3.35 -9.22 -8.48
CA LEU A 89 -3.62 -8.97 -7.09
C LEU A 89 -3.88 -7.46 -6.90
N LEU A 90 -5.02 -7.11 -6.31
CA LEU A 90 -5.50 -5.73 -6.27
C LEU A 90 -5.60 -5.20 -4.84
N LEU A 91 -5.28 -3.92 -4.68
CA LEU A 91 -5.62 -3.12 -3.49
C LEU A 91 -6.42 -1.89 -3.95
N ASP A 92 -7.72 -1.88 -3.64
CA ASP A 92 -8.65 -0.84 -4.08
C ASP A 92 -8.56 -0.54 -5.59
N GLY A 93 -8.52 -1.61 -6.40
CA GLY A 93 -8.40 -1.52 -7.86
C GLY A 93 -6.98 -1.25 -8.39
N VAL A 94 -6.00 -0.98 -7.53
CA VAL A 94 -4.59 -0.81 -7.93
C VAL A 94 -3.88 -2.16 -7.94
N THR A 95 -3.26 -2.50 -9.08
CA THR A 95 -2.51 -3.76 -9.21
C THR A 95 -1.19 -3.72 -8.44
N LEU A 96 -1.06 -4.60 -7.44
CA LEU A 96 0.16 -4.80 -6.66
C LEU A 96 1.07 -5.86 -7.27
N ALA A 97 0.47 -6.94 -7.79
CA ALA A 97 1.17 -8.05 -8.40
C ALA A 97 0.38 -8.59 -9.59
N ARG A 98 1.06 -9.14 -10.59
CA ARG A 98 0.42 -9.72 -11.78
C ARG A 98 1.11 -10.97 -12.28
N ARG A 99 0.33 -11.96 -12.69
CA ARG A 99 0.76 -13.11 -13.48
C ARG A 99 0.18 -13.03 -14.89
N TYR A 100 1.03 -13.16 -15.91
CA TYR A 100 0.62 -13.04 -17.32
C TYR A 100 0.14 -14.37 -17.93
N GLY A 101 0.78 -15.46 -17.57
CA GLY A 101 0.41 -16.82 -17.95
C GLY A 101 0.50 -17.74 -16.74
N ARG A 102 -0.24 -18.86 -16.76
CA ARG A 102 -0.29 -19.81 -15.63
C ARG A 102 1.08 -20.13 -15.03
N ASP A 103 2.07 -20.36 -15.90
CA ASP A 103 3.41 -20.82 -15.53
C ASP A 103 4.46 -19.68 -15.55
N ASP A 104 4.03 -18.44 -15.79
CA ASP A 104 4.92 -17.27 -15.76
C ASP A 104 5.18 -16.83 -14.31
N PRO A 105 6.36 -16.29 -14.00
CA PRO A 105 6.62 -15.72 -12.68
C PRO A 105 5.73 -14.50 -12.40
N VAL A 106 5.38 -14.31 -11.12
CA VAL A 106 4.64 -13.14 -10.65
C VAL A 106 5.51 -11.89 -10.76
N ARG A 107 4.97 -10.83 -11.37
CA ARG A 107 5.62 -9.53 -11.46
C ARG A 107 4.98 -8.56 -10.47
N LEU A 108 5.82 -7.93 -9.66
CA LEU A 108 5.40 -6.92 -8.69
C LEU A 108 5.38 -5.52 -9.31
N ALA A 109 4.50 -4.67 -8.80
CA ALA A 109 4.57 -3.23 -9.05
C ALA A 109 5.86 -2.65 -8.42
N SER A 110 6.36 -1.54 -8.96
CA SER A 110 7.65 -0.95 -8.57
C SER A 110 7.74 -0.52 -7.10
N ASN A 111 6.59 -0.24 -6.47
CA ASN A 111 6.46 0.16 -5.08
C ASN A 111 6.16 -1.02 -4.13
N VAL A 112 6.16 -2.25 -4.63
CA VAL A 112 5.79 -3.46 -3.88
C VAL A 112 7.00 -4.39 -3.75
N VAL A 113 7.23 -4.91 -2.55
CA VAL A 113 8.24 -5.94 -2.28
C VAL A 113 7.66 -7.04 -1.40
N VAL A 114 8.12 -8.27 -1.61
CA VAL A 114 7.81 -9.40 -0.71
C VAL A 114 8.74 -9.30 0.50
N ILE A 115 8.17 -9.35 1.70
CA ILE A 115 8.93 -9.32 2.97
C ILE A 115 8.86 -10.65 3.73
N GLU A 116 7.86 -11.48 3.43
CA GLU A 116 7.69 -12.81 4.00
C GLU A 116 6.95 -13.70 2.99
N GLY A 117 7.23 -15.01 3.01
CA GLY A 117 6.62 -15.96 2.09
C GLY A 117 7.15 -15.86 0.64
N ALA A 118 6.43 -16.48 -0.28
CA ALA A 118 6.77 -16.51 -1.69
C ALA A 118 5.55 -16.87 -2.55
N PHE A 119 5.50 -16.32 -3.76
CA PHE A 119 4.48 -16.71 -4.73
C PHE A 119 4.77 -18.10 -5.32
N PRO A 120 3.73 -18.90 -5.59
CA PRO A 120 3.92 -20.19 -6.25
C PRO A 120 4.44 -20.01 -7.67
N SER A 121 5.14 -21.04 -8.19
CA SER A 121 5.67 -21.03 -9.55
C SER A 121 4.59 -21.11 -10.63
N TYR A 122 3.38 -21.54 -10.27
CA TYR A 122 2.22 -21.59 -11.16
C TYR A 122 0.94 -21.11 -10.44
N GLY A 123 -0.06 -20.66 -11.20
CA GLY A 123 -1.36 -20.27 -10.64
C GLY A 123 -2.45 -20.12 -11.69
N GLY A 124 -3.66 -20.59 -11.37
CA GLY A 124 -4.82 -20.54 -12.24
C GLY A 124 -4.77 -21.50 -13.43
N SER A 125 -5.45 -21.14 -14.52
CA SER A 125 -5.51 -21.90 -15.77
C SER A 125 -4.82 -21.15 -16.92
N ARG A 126 -4.66 -21.79 -18.08
CA ARG A 126 -4.07 -21.14 -19.27
C ARG A 126 -4.91 -19.96 -19.77
N ALA A 127 -6.24 -20.02 -19.61
CA ALA A 127 -7.16 -18.97 -20.04
C ALA A 127 -7.39 -17.92 -18.94
N HIS A 128 -7.21 -18.30 -17.67
CA HIS A 128 -7.38 -17.44 -16.50
C HIS A 128 -6.21 -17.65 -15.53
N PRO A 129 -5.04 -17.04 -15.78
CA PRO A 129 -3.91 -17.06 -14.85
C PRO A 129 -4.30 -16.42 -13.51
N ALA A 130 -3.67 -16.88 -12.43
CA ALA A 130 -3.90 -16.33 -11.08
C ALA A 130 -2.58 -16.16 -10.35
N VAL A 131 -2.48 -15.19 -9.45
CA VAL A 131 -1.28 -14.97 -8.63
C VAL A 131 -1.15 -16.09 -7.61
N CYS A 132 -2.28 -16.49 -7.01
CA CYS A 132 -2.42 -17.53 -5.99
C CYS A 132 -1.48 -17.30 -4.81
N ALA A 133 -1.49 -16.10 -4.24
CA ALA A 133 -0.53 -15.71 -3.21
C ALA A 133 -0.53 -16.62 -1.97
N GLY A 134 -1.70 -17.17 -1.60
CA GLY A 134 -1.89 -17.94 -0.37
C GLY A 134 -1.70 -17.07 0.88
N GLU A 135 -2.23 -17.52 2.02
CA GLU A 135 -1.92 -16.89 3.31
C GLU A 135 -0.41 -17.03 3.63
N GLY A 136 0.14 -16.02 4.31
CA GLY A 136 1.54 -16.01 4.72
C GLY A 136 2.52 -15.44 3.70
N THR A 137 2.04 -14.90 2.58
CA THR A 137 2.88 -14.09 1.66
C THR A 137 2.66 -12.60 1.95
N TRP A 138 3.56 -12.00 2.72
CA TRP A 138 3.44 -10.60 3.11
C TRP A 138 4.14 -9.66 2.13
N LEU A 139 3.41 -8.61 1.73
CA LEU A 139 3.89 -7.57 0.84
C LEU A 139 4.04 -6.27 1.59
N ARG A 140 5.20 -5.62 1.45
CA ARG A 140 5.37 -4.21 1.82
C ARG A 140 5.06 -3.36 0.59
N VAL A 141 4.04 -2.52 0.71
CA VAL A 141 3.57 -1.60 -0.33
C VAL A 141 3.89 -0.18 0.12
N ARG A 142 4.74 0.49 -0.65
CA ARG A 142 5.03 1.93 -0.49
C ARG A 142 4.03 2.75 -1.29
N ASP A 143 4.00 4.04 -1.03
CA ASP A 143 3.20 4.98 -1.79
C ASP A 143 1.69 4.65 -1.76
N VAL A 144 1.21 4.16 -0.61
CA VAL A 144 -0.20 3.81 -0.42
C VAL A 144 -1.01 5.07 -0.16
N LEU A 145 -2.07 5.24 -0.95
CA LEU A 145 -2.99 6.36 -0.82
C LEU A 145 -3.88 6.18 0.42
N PRO A 146 -4.27 7.27 1.08
CA PRO A 146 -5.22 7.26 2.19
C PRO A 146 -6.57 6.58 1.91
N SER A 147 -7.12 6.68 0.69
CA SER A 147 -8.28 5.87 0.29
C SER A 147 -8.02 4.36 0.35
N GLN A 148 -6.84 3.92 -0.07
CA GLN A 148 -6.44 2.52 -0.02
C GLN A 148 -6.22 2.07 1.44
N LEU A 149 -5.67 2.95 2.29
CA LEU A 149 -5.54 2.70 3.71
C LEU A 149 -6.91 2.60 4.40
N ALA A 150 -7.87 3.44 4.03
CA ALA A 150 -9.24 3.36 4.50
C ALA A 150 -9.91 2.04 4.04
N CYS A 151 -9.72 1.66 2.78
CA CYS A 151 -10.18 0.37 2.24
C CYS A 151 -9.65 -0.81 3.07
N LEU A 152 -8.36 -0.81 3.43
CA LEU A 152 -7.78 -1.82 4.33
C LEU A 152 -8.47 -1.85 5.69
N ARG A 153 -8.69 -0.67 6.29
CA ARG A 153 -9.30 -0.54 7.61
C ARG A 153 -10.76 -0.98 7.65
N ASP A 154 -11.51 -0.69 6.59
CA ASP A 154 -12.95 -0.88 6.55
C ASP A 154 -13.35 -2.29 6.07
N HIS A 155 -12.47 -2.97 5.32
CA HIS A 155 -12.82 -4.21 4.64
C HIS A 155 -11.93 -5.43 4.96
N TYR A 156 -10.81 -5.26 5.67
CA TYR A 156 -9.86 -6.34 5.94
C TYR A 156 -9.64 -6.51 7.45
N SER A 157 -9.29 -7.74 7.86
CA SER A 157 -8.97 -8.01 9.26
C SER A 157 -7.73 -7.23 9.68
N ALA A 158 -7.67 -6.82 10.96
CA ALA A 158 -6.48 -6.20 11.53
C ALA A 158 -5.26 -7.15 11.58
N ASP A 159 -5.49 -8.46 11.39
CA ASP A 159 -4.44 -9.47 11.30
C ASP A 159 -3.83 -9.59 9.89
N ASP A 160 -4.53 -9.12 8.87
CA ASP A 160 -4.12 -9.26 7.46
C ASP A 160 -3.30 -8.07 6.96
N TRP A 161 -3.20 -6.99 7.74
CA TRP A 161 -2.43 -5.81 7.35
C TRP A 161 -1.94 -5.01 8.55
N ARG A 162 -0.89 -4.21 8.35
CA ARG A 162 -0.39 -3.27 9.34
C ARG A 162 0.21 -2.02 8.71
N LEU A 163 0.05 -0.90 9.38
CA LEU A 163 0.69 0.36 9.02
C LEU A 163 2.16 0.36 9.44
N VAL A 164 3.06 0.73 8.52
CA VAL A 164 4.47 0.91 8.84
C VAL A 164 4.70 2.37 9.24
N THR A 165 4.95 2.58 10.52
CA THR A 165 5.38 3.86 11.11
C THR A 165 6.84 3.79 11.57
N PRO A 166 7.54 4.93 11.76
CA PRO A 166 8.89 4.94 12.31
C PRO A 166 9.02 4.17 13.63
N GLU A 167 8.01 4.26 14.50
CA GLU A 167 7.96 3.53 15.77
C GLU A 167 7.83 2.03 15.52
N SER A 168 6.97 1.61 14.59
CA SER A 168 6.81 0.19 14.25
C SER A 168 8.10 -0.40 13.68
N GLU A 169 8.84 0.35 12.85
CA GLU A 169 10.13 -0.07 12.31
C GLU A 169 11.19 -0.13 13.40
N ARG A 170 11.19 0.83 14.33
CA ARG A 170 12.08 0.82 15.50
C ARG A 170 11.83 -0.40 16.39
N VAL A 171 10.57 -0.73 16.65
CA VAL A 171 10.19 -1.93 17.41
C VAL A 171 10.65 -3.20 16.67
N ALA A 172 10.43 -3.28 15.36
CA ALA A 172 10.88 -4.41 14.56
C ALA A 172 12.41 -4.58 14.58
N ALA A 173 13.16 -3.47 14.51
CA ALA A 173 14.61 -3.48 14.63
C ALA A 173 15.08 -3.99 15.99
N LEU A 174 14.50 -3.48 17.09
CA LEU A 174 14.82 -3.93 18.45
C LEU A 174 14.49 -5.41 18.67
N ARG A 175 13.40 -5.91 18.07
CA ARG A 175 13.05 -7.34 18.15
C ARG A 175 14.07 -8.22 17.43
N ARG A 176 14.57 -7.79 16.26
CA ARG A 176 15.62 -8.48 15.52
C ARG A 176 16.93 -8.51 16.30
N GLU A 177 17.34 -7.34 16.80
CA GLU A 177 18.53 -7.23 17.64
C GLU A 177 18.43 -8.11 18.88
N ARG A 178 17.27 -8.11 19.56
CA ARG A 178 17.01 -9.02 20.69
C ARG A 178 17.17 -10.48 20.28
N ALA A 179 16.61 -10.90 19.13
CA ALA A 179 16.70 -12.29 18.68
C ALA A 179 18.15 -12.70 18.40
N GLU A 180 18.95 -11.83 17.77
CA GLU A 180 20.37 -12.05 17.53
C GLU A 180 21.18 -12.14 18.83
N LEU A 181 20.90 -11.24 19.79
CA LEU A 181 21.55 -11.25 21.10
C LEU A 181 21.20 -12.50 21.90
N VAL A 182 19.93 -12.94 21.87
CA VAL A 182 19.50 -14.19 22.52
C VAL A 182 20.23 -15.39 21.92
N ALA A 183 20.31 -15.51 20.59
CA ALA A 183 21.06 -16.58 19.94
C ALA A 183 22.56 -16.54 20.28
N ARG A 184 23.13 -15.34 20.46
CA ARG A 184 24.52 -15.19 20.90
C ARG A 184 24.71 -15.62 22.35
N LEU A 185 23.78 -15.29 23.24
CA LEU A 185 23.79 -15.74 24.64
C LEU A 185 23.72 -17.27 24.72
N GLU A 186 22.80 -17.91 23.98
CA GLU A 186 22.71 -19.37 23.93
C GLU A 186 24.04 -20.03 23.53
N LYS A 187 24.76 -19.43 22.57
CA LYS A 187 26.09 -19.89 22.19
C LYS A 187 27.13 -19.70 23.30
N ILE A 188 27.11 -18.55 23.99
CA ILE A 188 28.02 -18.27 25.10
C ILE A 188 27.74 -19.22 26.27
N ASP A 189 26.48 -19.47 26.59
CA ASP A 189 26.08 -20.38 27.67
C ASP A 189 26.51 -21.82 27.37
N ALA A 190 26.44 -22.25 26.11
CA ALA A 190 27.00 -23.53 25.66
C ALA A 190 28.53 -23.57 25.85
N GLU A 191 29.26 -22.53 25.44
CA GLU A 191 30.72 -22.42 25.63
C GLU A 191 31.11 -22.42 27.12
N LEU A 192 30.35 -21.73 27.99
CA LEU A 192 30.57 -21.69 29.45
C LEU A 192 30.33 -23.06 30.10
N THR A 193 29.28 -23.77 29.66
CA THR A 193 28.97 -25.12 30.11
C THR A 193 30.08 -26.10 29.73
N GLU A 194 30.60 -26.03 28.50
CA GLU A 194 31.73 -26.85 28.05
C GLU A 194 33.01 -26.59 28.86
N LEU A 195 33.25 -25.35 29.27
CA LEU A 195 34.43 -24.96 30.05
C LEU A 195 34.29 -25.23 31.56
N GLY A 196 33.18 -25.83 32.00
CA GLY A 196 32.94 -26.15 33.42
C GLY A 196 32.77 -24.92 34.31
N ALA A 197 32.46 -23.76 33.72
CA ALA A 197 32.11 -22.58 34.47
C ALA A 197 30.62 -22.66 34.83
N GLU A 198 30.30 -23.15 36.02
CA GLU A 198 28.93 -23.03 36.55
C GLU A 198 28.60 -21.54 36.68
N VAL A 199 27.67 -21.08 35.84
CA VAL A 199 27.11 -19.73 35.90
C VAL A 199 26.19 -19.70 37.12
N SER A 200 26.70 -19.15 38.23
CA SER A 200 25.91 -18.89 39.46
C SER A 200 25.00 -17.68 39.33
#